data_AF-A0A2G9TQU0-F1
#
_entry.id   AF-A0A2G9TQU0-F1
#
_cell.length_a   1.000
_cell.length_b   1.000
_cell.length_c   1.000
_cell.angle_alpha   90.00
_cell.angle_beta   90.00
_cell.angle_gamma   90.00
#
_symmetry.space_group_name_H-M   'P 1'
#
loop_
_entity.id
_entity.type
_entity.pdbx_description
1 polymer ?
#
loop_
_entity_poly.entity_id
_entity_poly.type
_entity_poly.pdbx_seq_one_letter_code
_entity_poly.pdbx_strand_id
1 'polypeptide(L)'
;MDGNPHPSNLFCFSVKNEAGGKLHVIEVGSPPAGNQPFPKKAVDVPYTAETANDFPVSMQASSKHGIAYLVTKHGLVHLYDMESGSRIYSNRISTDTVFVTCEYQATGGIMGINRKGQVLSVSIDENNMIPFVTQQLQNPDLALRLAVRCDLPGAEELFVRKFNLLFGNGQFAEAAKVAATAPQGILRTPQTIQKFQQCPANPGGGASPLLQYFGILLDQGKLNKYETLELCRPVLAQGRKELLNKWLNDQKLECCEELGDLVRPHDPTVALSIYLRGNVPHKVVQCFAETGQFDKIILYAKRVGFEPDYLFQLRQILRSGNQEAGAKFAQMMVVESENGEPLADLNQIIDCFMEVQAVQPCTQFLLEVLKGDKPEEGHLQTRLLEMNLLAAPQVADAILGNKMFSHYDRPQIGQLCEKAGLLQRALEHFTDLYDIKRTVVHTTHFKPDAATRTGQIKEVERICRESNCYDAERVKNFLKEAKLADQLPLIIVCDRHDMVHDLVLYLYRNQLQKYIEVFVQKVNAARLPIVVGGLLDVDCSEDAIKQLILNTRGKFDIDELVAEVEKRNRLKLLSHWLESRVQDGATDAATHNAMAKIYIDANNNPDRFLRENPYYDSRVVGK
;
A
#
# COMPACT_ATOMS: atom_id res chain seq x y z
N MET A 1 -34.04 34.11 34.81
CA MET A 1 -35.14 33.34 35.41
C MET A 1 -35.20 32.00 34.70
N ASP A 2 -35.39 30.93 35.45
CA ASP A 2 -35.56 29.60 34.88
C ASP A 2 -36.70 29.58 33.85
N GLY A 3 -36.42 29.10 32.64
CA GLY A 3 -37.41 28.98 31.55
C GLY A 3 -37.55 30.18 30.61
N ASN A 4 -36.89 31.32 30.88
CA ASN A 4 -36.86 32.44 29.92
C ASN A 4 -35.78 32.23 28.85
N PRO A 5 -36.08 32.44 27.55
CA PRO A 5 -35.11 32.29 26.46
C PRO A 5 -34.04 33.41 26.41
N HIS A 6 -34.32 34.58 26.99
CA HIS A 6 -33.41 35.73 26.97
C HIS A 6 -33.14 36.30 28.38
N PRO A 7 -31.98 36.93 28.64
CA PRO A 7 -31.70 37.60 29.92
C PRO A 7 -32.71 38.71 30.25
N SER A 8 -33.06 38.86 31.53
CA SER A 8 -33.86 39.97 32.04
C SER A 8 -32.97 41.11 32.54
N ASN A 9 -33.36 42.36 32.27
CA ASN A 9 -32.67 43.54 32.77
C ASN A 9 -33.24 43.95 34.12
N LEU A 10 -32.49 43.70 35.20
CA LEU A 10 -32.93 43.98 36.55
C LEU A 10 -32.26 45.24 37.11
N PHE A 11 -33.05 46.04 37.82
CA PHE A 11 -32.58 47.16 38.62
C PHE A 11 -32.78 46.84 40.10
N CYS A 12 -31.67 46.82 40.83
CA CYS A 12 -31.61 46.52 42.25
C CYS A 12 -31.26 47.78 43.04
N PHE A 13 -32.04 48.10 44.06
CA PHE A 13 -31.76 49.23 44.95
C PHE A 13 -32.29 48.96 46.35
N SER A 14 -31.65 49.56 47.36
CA SER A 14 -32.10 49.46 48.75
C SER A 14 -32.22 50.85 49.36
N VAL A 15 -33.27 51.02 50.16
CA VAL A 15 -33.57 52.28 50.85
C VAL A 15 -33.96 51.96 52.29
N LYS A 16 -33.57 52.82 53.21
CA LYS A 16 -34.04 52.79 54.60
C LYS A 16 -34.82 54.06 54.91
N ASN A 17 -36.09 53.88 55.27
CA ASN A 17 -37.00 54.95 55.69
C ASN A 17 -37.43 54.72 57.15
N GLU A 18 -38.31 55.57 57.68
CA GLU A 18 -38.88 55.44 59.04
C GLU A 18 -39.59 54.08 59.25
N ALA A 19 -40.14 53.50 58.17
CA ALA A 19 -40.78 52.18 58.18
C ALA A 19 -39.80 50.99 58.14
N GLY A 20 -38.48 51.25 58.13
CA GLY A 20 -37.43 50.23 58.04
C GLY A 20 -36.72 50.19 56.69
N GLY A 21 -35.82 49.22 56.55
CA GLY A 21 -35.02 49.00 55.35
C GLY A 21 -35.65 48.03 54.38
N LYS A 22 -35.61 48.34 53.08
CA LYS A 22 -36.08 47.45 52.02
C LYS A 22 -35.07 47.32 50.88
N LEU A 23 -35.02 46.14 50.29
CA LEU A 23 -34.35 45.85 49.02
C LEU A 23 -35.43 45.63 47.96
N HIS A 24 -35.29 46.31 46.84
CA HIS A 24 -36.16 46.19 45.68
C HIS A 24 -35.37 45.60 44.51
N VAL A 25 -35.96 44.60 43.86
CA VAL A 25 -35.48 44.07 42.58
C VAL A 25 -36.64 44.17 41.59
N ILE A 26 -36.45 44.96 40.54
CA ILE A 26 -37.46 45.21 39.51
C ILE A 26 -36.87 44.98 38.12
N GLU A 27 -37.67 44.48 37.19
CA GLU A 27 -37.29 44.47 35.78
C GLU A 27 -37.56 45.83 35.15
N VAL A 28 -36.64 46.29 34.31
CA VAL A 28 -36.70 47.59 33.65
C VAL A 28 -37.01 47.41 32.18
N GLY A 29 -38.02 48.13 31.70
CA GLY A 29 -38.46 48.08 30.31
C GLY A 29 -39.46 46.95 30.05
N SER A 30 -39.77 46.77 28.77
CA SER A 30 -40.63 45.68 28.32
C SER A 30 -39.84 44.37 28.27
N PRO A 31 -40.39 43.25 28.80
CA PRO A 31 -39.76 41.94 28.68
C PRO A 31 -39.48 41.60 27.21
N PRO A 32 -38.33 40.98 26.90
CA PRO A 32 -38.06 40.44 25.57
C PRO A 32 -39.16 39.50 25.07
N ALA A 33 -39.35 39.41 23.76
CA ALA A 33 -40.34 38.50 23.18
C ALA A 33 -40.05 37.04 23.61
N GLY A 34 -41.06 36.36 24.15
CA GLY A 34 -40.93 34.99 24.67
C GLY A 34 -40.49 34.89 26.14
N ASN A 35 -40.09 35.99 26.79
CA ASN A 35 -39.84 36.00 28.23
C ASN A 35 -41.13 36.16 29.04
N GLN A 36 -41.20 35.48 30.18
CA GLN A 36 -42.14 35.83 31.25
C GLN A 36 -41.61 37.05 32.03
N PRO A 37 -42.48 38.00 32.43
CA PRO A 37 -42.09 39.19 33.17
C PRO A 37 -41.58 38.84 34.57
N PHE A 38 -40.53 39.53 35.03
CA PHE A 38 -39.98 39.33 36.36
C PHE A 38 -40.93 39.88 37.44
N PRO A 39 -41.35 39.05 38.42
CA PRO A 39 -42.18 39.51 39.51
C PRO A 39 -41.36 40.38 40.46
N LYS A 40 -41.73 41.66 40.58
CA LYS A 40 -41.10 42.62 41.51
C LYS A 40 -40.89 42.00 42.89
N LYS A 41 -39.64 42.03 43.37
CA LYS A 41 -39.28 41.62 44.73
C LYS A 41 -39.11 42.84 45.61
N ALA A 42 -39.69 42.79 46.80
CA ALA A 42 -39.54 43.77 47.85
C ALA A 42 -39.35 43.01 49.15
N VAL A 43 -38.13 43.02 49.68
CA VAL A 43 -37.74 42.23 50.85
C VAL A 43 -37.13 43.13 51.92
N ASP A 44 -37.33 42.79 53.18
CA ASP A 44 -36.84 43.62 54.27
C ASP A 44 -35.33 43.44 54.46
N VAL A 45 -34.64 44.56 54.68
CA VAL A 45 -33.24 44.61 55.09
C VAL A 45 -33.22 44.84 56.60
N PRO A 46 -32.75 43.87 57.39
CA PRO A 46 -32.88 43.92 58.83
C PRO A 46 -31.88 44.92 59.44
N TYR A 47 -32.40 45.86 60.21
CA TYR A 47 -31.64 46.76 61.07
C TYR A 47 -32.02 46.47 62.52
N THR A 48 -31.03 46.28 63.39
CA THR A 48 -31.24 46.06 64.83
C THR A 48 -31.24 47.40 65.55
N ALA A 49 -31.57 47.40 66.85
CA ALA A 49 -31.48 48.61 67.68
C ALA A 49 -30.06 49.23 67.65
N GLU A 50 -29.03 48.40 67.58
CA GLU A 50 -27.62 48.82 67.46
C GLU A 50 -27.28 49.45 66.10
N THR A 51 -28.04 49.14 65.05
CA THR A 51 -27.85 49.65 63.69
C THR A 51 -29.00 50.58 63.26
N ALA A 52 -29.70 51.18 64.22
CA ALA A 52 -30.81 52.10 63.96
C ALA A 52 -30.42 53.31 63.09
N ASN A 53 -29.20 53.83 63.24
CA ASN A 53 -28.65 54.93 62.43
C ASN A 53 -27.85 54.47 61.19
N ASP A 54 -27.76 53.15 60.97
CA ASP A 54 -27.09 52.60 59.79
C ASP A 54 -27.99 52.67 58.56
N PHE A 55 -27.41 52.68 57.36
CA PHE A 55 -28.18 52.71 56.12
C PHE A 55 -27.35 52.21 54.92
N PRO A 56 -27.99 51.80 53.81
CA PRO A 56 -27.30 51.38 52.60
C PRO A 56 -26.44 52.51 52.01
N VAL A 57 -25.16 52.24 51.74
CA VAL A 57 -24.25 53.21 51.11
C VAL A 57 -23.99 52.84 49.66
N SER A 58 -23.76 51.56 49.39
CA SER A 58 -23.50 51.08 48.03
C SER A 58 -24.06 49.69 47.80
N MET A 59 -24.30 49.39 46.53
CA MET A 59 -24.78 48.09 46.08
C MET A 59 -24.05 47.70 44.79
N GLN A 60 -23.68 46.42 44.68
CA GLN A 60 -23.17 45.82 43.45
C GLN A 60 -23.96 44.55 43.18
N ALA A 61 -24.40 44.36 41.93
CA ALA A 61 -25.14 43.19 41.51
C ALA A 61 -24.24 42.32 40.62
N SER A 62 -23.95 41.10 41.07
CA SER A 62 -23.16 40.14 40.32
C SER A 62 -24.04 39.36 39.36
N SER A 63 -23.79 39.56 38.07
CA SER A 63 -24.40 38.77 37.01
C SER A 63 -23.92 37.31 37.00
N LYS A 64 -22.69 37.06 37.51
CA LYS A 64 -22.09 35.72 37.58
C LYS A 64 -22.90 34.78 38.47
N HIS A 65 -23.25 35.22 39.69
CA HIS A 65 -23.94 34.38 40.68
C HIS A 65 -25.43 34.73 40.86
N GLY A 66 -25.88 35.84 40.27
CA GLY A 66 -27.24 36.33 40.49
C GLY A 66 -27.43 36.89 41.91
N ILE A 67 -26.40 37.50 42.50
CA ILE A 67 -26.38 37.97 43.90
C ILE A 67 -26.18 39.48 43.98
N ALA A 68 -26.97 40.14 44.82
CA ALA A 68 -26.79 41.54 45.19
C ALA A 68 -25.96 41.65 46.48
N TYR A 69 -24.84 42.38 46.41
CA TYR A 69 -24.01 42.77 47.53
C TYR A 69 -24.38 44.17 47.97
N LEU A 70 -24.82 44.32 49.22
CA LEU A 70 -25.21 45.58 49.81
C LEU A 70 -24.25 45.93 50.94
N VAL A 71 -23.63 47.11 50.90
CA VAL A 71 -22.75 47.60 51.96
C VAL A 71 -23.39 48.79 52.66
N THR A 72 -23.40 48.76 54.00
CA THR A 72 -23.98 49.81 54.83
C THR A 72 -22.92 50.77 55.38
N LYS A 73 -23.37 51.91 55.91
CA LYS A 73 -22.49 52.95 56.48
C LYS A 73 -21.65 52.45 57.65
N HIS A 74 -22.19 51.54 58.47
CA HIS A 74 -21.47 50.93 59.59
C HIS A 74 -20.61 49.72 59.17
N GLY A 75 -20.42 49.49 57.87
CA GLY A 75 -19.53 48.45 57.37
C GLY A 75 -20.11 47.03 57.44
N LEU A 76 -21.44 46.89 57.48
CA LEU A 76 -22.09 45.60 57.26
C LEU A 76 -22.19 45.31 55.77
N VAL A 77 -21.95 44.05 55.40
CA VAL A 77 -22.24 43.53 54.08
C VAL A 77 -23.44 42.58 54.17
N HIS A 78 -24.39 42.73 53.26
CA HIS A 78 -25.51 41.83 53.09
C HIS A 78 -25.48 41.23 51.68
N LEU A 79 -25.74 39.92 51.58
CA LEU A 79 -25.86 39.21 50.31
C LEU A 79 -27.30 38.76 50.14
N TYR A 80 -27.88 39.03 48.97
CA TYR A 80 -29.24 38.65 48.61
C TYR A 80 -29.26 37.93 47.27
N ASP A 81 -30.04 36.86 47.16
CA ASP A 81 -30.38 36.26 45.87
C ASP A 81 -31.32 37.20 45.10
N MET A 82 -30.95 37.60 43.88
CA MET A 82 -31.73 38.55 43.09
C MET A 82 -33.06 37.98 42.60
N GLU A 83 -33.13 36.65 42.39
CA GLU A 83 -34.33 36.01 41.83
C GLU A 83 -35.45 35.84 42.86
N SER A 84 -35.12 35.37 44.07
CA SER A 84 -36.09 35.18 45.16
C SER A 84 -36.19 36.40 46.09
N GLY A 85 -35.14 37.22 46.17
CA GLY A 85 -34.98 38.24 47.22
C GLY A 85 -34.55 37.66 48.57
N SER A 86 -34.21 36.36 48.65
CA SER A 86 -33.82 35.72 49.90
C SER A 86 -32.48 36.26 50.40
N ARG A 87 -32.40 36.60 51.68
CA ARG A 87 -31.13 36.97 52.34
C ARG A 87 -30.26 35.74 52.50
N ILE A 88 -29.05 35.78 51.95
CA ILE A 88 -28.05 34.70 52.02
C ILE A 88 -27.13 34.91 53.23
N TYR A 89 -26.49 36.08 53.33
CA TYR A 89 -25.47 36.32 54.35
C TYR A 89 -25.52 37.76 54.86
N SER A 90 -25.10 37.97 56.10
CA SER A 90 -24.97 39.30 56.71
C SER A 90 -23.87 39.28 57.76
N ASN A 91 -22.85 40.12 57.62
CA ASN A 91 -21.81 40.25 58.63
C ASN A 91 -21.13 41.64 58.57
N ARG A 92 -20.52 42.06 59.67
CA ARG A 92 -19.72 43.29 59.72
C ARG A 92 -18.32 43.01 59.22
N ILE A 93 -17.93 43.67 58.13
CA ILE A 93 -16.61 43.52 57.49
C ILE A 93 -15.65 44.68 57.80
N SER A 94 -16.17 45.81 58.30
CA SER A 94 -15.38 46.98 58.66
C SER A 94 -16.02 47.69 59.85
N THR A 95 -15.20 48.28 60.72
CA THR A 95 -15.66 49.19 61.78
C THR A 95 -15.77 50.63 61.27
N ASP A 96 -15.05 50.95 60.19
CA ASP A 96 -15.07 52.25 59.52
C ASP A 96 -15.90 52.19 58.24
N THR A 97 -16.52 53.32 57.86
CA THR A 97 -17.33 53.41 56.65
C THR A 97 -16.52 53.05 55.39
N VAL A 98 -17.03 52.10 54.62
CA VAL A 98 -16.57 51.80 53.25
C VAL A 98 -17.19 52.85 52.34
N PHE A 99 -16.41 53.87 51.97
CA PHE A 99 -16.94 55.07 51.32
C PHE A 99 -16.92 55.00 49.79
N VAL A 100 -16.14 54.08 49.23
CA VAL A 100 -16.09 53.81 47.79
C VAL A 100 -16.08 52.30 47.58
N THR A 101 -16.86 51.85 46.61
CA THR A 101 -16.93 50.44 46.21
C THR A 101 -17.04 50.31 44.70
N CYS A 102 -16.49 49.24 44.15
CA CYS A 102 -16.66 48.83 42.76
C CYS A 102 -16.99 47.33 42.67
N GLU A 103 -17.44 46.91 41.50
CA GLU A 103 -17.54 45.49 41.17
C GLU A 103 -16.15 44.87 41.12
N TYR A 104 -15.99 43.71 41.78
CA TYR A 104 -14.77 42.91 41.66
C TYR A 104 -14.93 41.88 40.55
N GLN A 105 -14.58 42.29 39.32
CA GLN A 105 -14.81 41.51 38.10
C GLN A 105 -14.18 40.11 38.11
N ALA A 106 -13.02 39.94 38.76
CA ALA A 106 -12.31 38.65 38.79
C ALA A 106 -13.12 37.54 39.49
N THR A 107 -13.88 37.89 40.54
CA THR A 107 -14.65 36.92 41.34
C THR A 107 -16.16 37.11 41.21
N GLY A 108 -16.63 38.16 40.53
CA GLY A 108 -18.03 38.57 40.55
C GLY A 108 -18.49 39.04 41.94
N GLY A 109 -17.57 39.66 42.68
CA GLY A 109 -17.79 40.14 44.05
C GLY A 109 -17.89 41.67 44.15
N ILE A 110 -17.66 42.19 45.36
CA ILE A 110 -17.57 43.62 45.64
C ILE A 110 -16.21 43.94 46.26
N MET A 111 -15.58 45.03 45.84
CA MET A 111 -14.37 45.58 46.43
C MET A 111 -14.63 47.00 46.90
N GLY A 112 -14.00 47.41 48.00
CA GLY A 112 -14.15 48.76 48.53
C GLY A 112 -13.01 49.21 49.44
N ILE A 113 -12.95 50.52 49.67
CA ILE A 113 -11.96 51.16 50.53
C ILE A 113 -12.66 51.80 51.72
N ASN A 114 -12.20 51.50 52.94
CA ASN A 114 -12.70 52.14 54.15
C ASN A 114 -11.91 53.40 54.51
N ARG A 115 -12.43 54.20 55.44
CA ARG A 115 -11.78 55.47 55.87
C ARG A 115 -10.39 55.31 56.49
N LYS A 116 -9.99 54.09 56.88
CA LYS A 116 -8.63 53.78 57.35
C LYS A 116 -7.67 53.44 56.20
N GLY A 117 -8.13 53.44 54.95
CA GLY A 117 -7.33 53.08 53.78
C GLY A 117 -7.19 51.58 53.55
N GLN A 118 -7.97 50.74 54.25
CA GLN A 118 -7.96 49.30 54.01
C GLN A 118 -8.76 48.97 52.74
N VAL A 119 -8.18 48.15 51.88
CA VAL A 119 -8.87 47.58 50.70
C VAL A 119 -9.50 46.27 51.12
N LEU A 120 -10.83 46.19 51.05
CA LEU A 120 -11.63 45.03 51.43
C LEU A 120 -12.29 44.45 50.18
N SER A 121 -12.33 43.12 50.08
CA SER A 121 -13.06 42.42 49.03
C SER A 121 -13.96 41.35 49.64
N VAL A 122 -15.21 41.26 49.16
CA VAL A 122 -16.16 40.22 49.52
C VAL A 122 -16.58 39.50 48.25
N SER A 123 -16.55 38.17 48.27
CA SER A 123 -16.88 37.33 47.12
C SER A 123 -17.49 36.02 47.61
N ILE A 124 -18.21 35.33 46.73
CA ILE A 124 -18.74 34.00 47.01
C ILE A 124 -17.62 32.97 47.09
N ASP A 125 -17.66 32.13 48.12
CA ASP A 125 -16.93 30.88 48.18
C ASP A 125 -17.78 29.78 47.52
N GLU A 126 -17.46 29.47 46.27
CA GLU A 126 -18.21 28.55 45.41
C GLU A 126 -18.29 27.12 45.98
N ASN A 127 -17.32 26.70 46.82
CA ASN A 127 -17.31 25.37 47.43
C ASN A 127 -18.22 25.26 48.65
N ASN A 128 -18.37 26.36 49.40
CA ASN A 128 -19.09 26.36 50.68
C ASN A 128 -20.49 26.99 50.60
N MET A 129 -20.80 27.68 49.50
CA MET A 129 -22.09 28.34 49.31
C MET A 129 -23.28 27.39 49.42
N ILE A 130 -23.27 26.26 48.71
CA ILE A 130 -24.39 25.31 48.72
C ILE A 130 -24.55 24.62 50.09
N PRO A 131 -23.48 24.09 50.72
CA PRO A 131 -23.58 23.58 52.09
C PRO A 131 -24.09 24.62 53.09
N PHE A 132 -23.63 25.87 53.00
CA PHE A 132 -24.08 26.95 53.89
C PHE A 132 -25.58 27.24 53.75
N VAL A 133 -26.08 27.39 52.52
CA VAL A 133 -27.50 27.67 52.26
C VAL A 133 -28.38 26.50 52.69
N THR A 134 -27.90 25.27 52.53
CA THR A 134 -28.64 24.07 52.89
C THR A 134 -28.68 23.84 54.40
N GLN A 135 -27.53 23.93 55.08
CA GLN A 135 -27.39 23.52 56.48
C GLN A 135 -27.63 24.68 57.45
N GLN A 136 -27.08 25.87 57.18
CA GLN A 136 -27.17 27.02 58.08
C GLN A 136 -28.42 27.87 57.83
N LEU A 137 -28.76 28.13 56.56
CA LEU A 137 -30.00 28.86 56.22
C LEU A 137 -31.24 27.95 56.19
N GLN A 138 -31.06 26.62 56.24
CA GLN A 138 -32.14 25.63 56.16
C GLN A 138 -33.05 25.85 54.94
N ASN A 139 -32.49 26.27 53.81
CA ASN A 139 -33.23 26.59 52.60
C ASN A 139 -32.75 25.73 51.41
N PRO A 140 -33.12 24.44 51.37
CA PRO A 140 -32.68 23.52 50.32
C PRO A 140 -33.21 23.90 48.92
N ASP A 141 -34.36 24.57 48.83
CA ASP A 141 -34.92 25.03 47.55
C ASP A 141 -34.06 26.13 46.91
N LEU A 142 -33.59 27.08 47.73
CA LEU A 142 -32.65 28.10 47.28
C LEU A 142 -31.31 27.48 46.90
N ALA A 143 -30.81 26.53 47.69
CA ALA A 143 -29.57 25.81 47.40
C ALA A 143 -29.63 25.08 46.05
N LEU A 144 -30.74 24.39 45.76
CA LEU A 144 -30.95 23.71 44.47
C LEU A 144 -30.95 24.70 43.29
N ARG A 145 -31.67 25.83 43.40
CA ARG A 145 -31.70 26.83 42.33
C ARG A 145 -30.34 27.46 42.09
N LEU A 146 -29.62 27.80 43.17
CA LEU A 146 -28.27 28.37 43.07
C LEU A 146 -27.28 27.38 42.45
N ALA A 147 -27.36 26.11 42.81
CA ALA A 147 -26.50 25.08 42.25
C ALA A 147 -26.71 24.89 40.74
N VAL A 148 -27.97 24.87 40.28
CA VAL A 148 -28.29 24.77 38.84
C VAL A 148 -27.90 26.04 38.09
N ARG A 149 -28.27 27.21 38.62
CA ARG A 149 -28.08 28.50 37.95
C ARG A 149 -26.61 28.88 37.83
N CYS A 150 -25.79 28.49 38.79
CA CYS A 150 -24.39 28.90 38.88
C CYS A 150 -23.40 27.74 38.72
N ASP A 151 -23.87 26.52 38.40
CA ASP A 151 -23.07 25.29 38.29
C ASP A 151 -22.15 25.06 39.50
N LEU A 152 -22.69 25.23 40.71
CA LEU A 152 -21.93 25.13 41.96
C LEU A 152 -21.91 23.69 42.51
N PRO A 153 -20.76 23.22 43.02
CA PRO A 153 -20.63 21.89 43.63
C PRO A 153 -21.37 21.78 44.97
N GLY A 154 -21.68 20.56 45.41
CA GLY A 154 -22.26 20.30 46.73
C GLY A 154 -23.78 20.17 46.76
N ALA A 155 -24.46 20.20 45.61
CA ALA A 155 -25.89 19.93 45.49
C ALA A 155 -26.21 18.49 45.08
N GLU A 156 -25.20 17.63 44.89
CA GLU A 156 -25.37 16.28 44.38
C GLU A 156 -26.35 15.48 45.24
N GLU A 157 -26.17 15.55 46.57
CA GLU A 157 -27.03 14.87 47.53
C GLU A 157 -28.47 15.41 47.53
N LEU A 158 -28.65 16.71 47.28
CA LEU A 158 -29.98 17.32 47.22
C LEU A 158 -30.77 16.81 46.01
N PHE A 159 -30.11 16.67 44.85
CA PHE A 159 -30.73 16.06 43.67
C PHE A 159 -31.11 14.60 43.91
N VAL A 160 -30.23 13.82 44.52
CA VAL A 160 -30.50 12.42 44.88
C VAL A 160 -31.67 12.30 45.86
N ARG A 161 -31.72 13.13 46.90
CA ARG A 161 -32.83 13.15 47.87
C ARG A 161 -34.14 13.55 47.21
N LYS A 162 -34.15 14.61 46.40
CA LYS A 162 -35.34 15.06 45.66
C LYS A 162 -35.84 13.99 44.70
N PHE A 163 -34.92 13.35 43.97
CA PHE A 163 -35.24 12.22 43.09
C PHE A 163 -35.89 11.07 43.86
N ASN A 164 -35.26 10.61 44.95
CA ASN A 164 -35.79 9.49 45.74
C ASN A 164 -37.15 9.81 46.37
N LEU A 165 -37.39 11.06 46.79
CA LEU A 165 -38.68 11.51 47.32
C LEU A 165 -39.77 11.46 46.24
N LEU A 166 -39.51 12.04 45.06
CA LEU A 166 -40.47 12.01 43.94
C LEU A 166 -40.73 10.57 43.47
N PHE A 167 -39.68 9.76 43.41
CA PHE A 167 -39.76 8.36 43.00
C PHE A 167 -40.55 7.52 44.02
N GLY A 168 -40.31 7.70 45.32
CA GLY A 168 -41.05 7.04 46.40
C GLY A 168 -42.53 7.42 46.45
N ASN A 169 -42.87 8.65 46.02
CA ASN A 169 -44.24 9.13 45.91
C ASN A 169 -44.95 8.67 44.61
N GLY A 170 -44.31 7.85 43.77
CA GLY A 170 -44.87 7.39 42.50
C GLY A 170 -44.93 8.47 41.40
N GLN A 171 -44.29 9.62 41.60
CA GLN A 171 -44.25 10.73 40.63
C GLN A 171 -43.09 10.53 39.63
N PHE A 172 -43.18 9.46 38.83
CA PHE A 172 -42.09 9.03 37.92
C PHE A 172 -41.72 10.07 36.87
N ALA A 173 -42.69 10.81 36.31
CA ALA A 173 -42.42 11.82 35.30
C ALA A 173 -41.61 13.01 35.84
N GLU A 174 -41.92 13.48 37.06
CA GLU A 174 -41.17 14.57 37.71
C GLU A 174 -39.81 14.08 38.20
N ALA A 175 -39.72 12.84 38.70
CA ALA A 175 -38.43 12.22 39.03
C ALA A 175 -37.51 12.13 37.80
N ALA A 176 -38.05 11.77 36.64
CA ALA A 176 -37.30 11.74 35.38
C ALA A 176 -36.83 13.14 34.96
N LYS A 177 -37.64 14.18 35.10
CA LYS A 177 -37.21 15.57 34.84
C LYS A 177 -36.08 16.02 35.75
N VAL A 178 -36.14 15.66 37.04
CA VAL A 178 -35.06 15.95 38.00
C VAL A 178 -33.78 15.22 37.62
N ALA A 179 -33.88 13.96 37.19
CA ALA A 179 -32.71 13.22 36.73
C ALA A 179 -32.09 13.80 35.45
N ALA A 180 -32.93 14.30 34.55
CA ALA A 180 -32.50 14.88 33.28
C ALA A 180 -31.86 16.28 33.44
N THR A 181 -32.35 17.09 34.38
CA THR A 181 -31.87 18.46 34.66
C THR A 181 -30.77 18.54 35.72
N ALA A 182 -30.41 17.42 36.35
CA ALA A 182 -29.36 17.39 37.35
C ALA A 182 -28.01 17.84 36.76
N PRO A 183 -27.27 18.73 37.46
CA PRO A 183 -25.97 19.20 36.99
C PRO A 183 -25.01 18.02 36.82
N GLN A 184 -24.08 18.13 35.86
CA GLN A 184 -23.07 17.11 35.57
C GLN A 184 -23.62 15.68 35.33
N GLY A 185 -24.92 15.52 35.09
CA GLY A 185 -25.54 14.22 34.87
C GLY A 185 -25.47 13.25 36.06
N ILE A 186 -25.40 13.77 37.30
CA ILE A 186 -25.24 12.95 38.54
C ILE A 186 -26.28 11.83 38.66
N LEU A 187 -27.50 12.08 38.16
CA LEU A 187 -28.61 11.13 38.20
C LEU A 187 -28.75 10.32 36.90
N ARG A 188 -27.97 10.59 35.85
CA ARG A 188 -27.99 9.86 34.57
C ARG A 188 -27.06 8.66 34.61
N THR A 189 -27.29 7.79 35.60
CA THR A 189 -26.43 6.64 35.90
C THR A 189 -27.16 5.31 35.63
N PRO A 190 -26.42 4.21 35.47
CA PRO A 190 -27.02 2.87 35.35
C PRO A 190 -27.94 2.51 36.53
N GLN A 191 -27.64 3.01 37.74
CA GLN A 191 -28.44 2.76 38.94
C GLN A 191 -29.84 3.41 38.83
N THR A 192 -29.92 4.62 38.28
CA THR A 192 -31.20 5.29 38.02
C THR A 192 -32.04 4.53 37.01
N ILE A 193 -31.40 4.04 35.93
CA ILE A 193 -32.08 3.22 34.91
C ILE A 193 -32.64 1.93 35.53
N GLN A 194 -31.84 1.25 36.36
CA GLN A 194 -32.27 0.04 37.07
C GLN A 194 -33.47 0.30 37.99
N LYS A 195 -33.50 1.44 38.70
CA LYS A 195 -34.67 1.83 39.51
C LYS A 195 -35.93 1.93 38.65
N PHE A 196 -35.87 2.61 37.50
CA PHE A 196 -37.01 2.72 36.57
C PHE A 196 -37.38 1.37 35.92
N GLN A 197 -36.42 0.49 35.69
CA GLN A 197 -36.64 -0.84 35.11
C GLN A 197 -37.37 -1.79 36.08
N GLN A 198 -37.12 -1.66 37.39
CA GLN A 198 -37.77 -2.45 38.43
C GLN A 198 -39.22 -2.00 38.72
N CYS A 199 -39.65 -0.85 38.21
CA CYS A 199 -41.02 -0.39 38.38
C CYS A 199 -41.99 -1.27 37.56
N PRO A 200 -43.12 -1.70 38.16
CA PRO A 200 -44.15 -2.41 37.42
C PRO A 200 -44.73 -1.52 36.32
N ALA A 201 -45.10 -2.13 35.19
CA ALA A 201 -45.80 -1.42 34.12
C ALA A 201 -47.11 -0.82 34.65
N ASN A 202 -47.44 0.40 34.22
CA ASN A 202 -48.60 1.12 34.74
C ASN A 202 -49.89 0.31 34.52
N PRO A 203 -50.71 0.06 35.56
CA PRO A 203 -51.90 -0.80 35.47
C PRO A 203 -53.02 -0.27 34.55
N GLY A 204 -52.89 0.96 34.03
CA GLY A 204 -53.82 1.58 33.08
C GLY A 204 -53.39 1.58 31.60
N GLY A 205 -52.38 0.80 31.21
CA GLY A 205 -51.92 0.74 29.81
C GLY A 205 -51.12 1.96 29.33
N GLY A 206 -50.70 2.84 30.24
CA GLY A 206 -49.82 3.96 29.93
C GLY A 206 -48.36 3.53 29.69
N ALA A 207 -47.58 4.39 29.03
CA ALA A 207 -46.15 4.17 28.79
C ALA A 207 -45.42 3.81 30.09
N SER A 208 -44.53 2.81 30.03
CA SER A 208 -43.76 2.38 31.21
C SER A 208 -42.94 3.53 31.79
N PRO A 209 -42.72 3.58 33.12
CA PRO A 209 -41.89 4.62 33.75
C PRO A 209 -40.50 4.76 33.09
N LEU A 210 -39.91 3.65 32.65
CA LEU A 210 -38.65 3.63 31.91
C LEU A 210 -38.75 4.32 30.54
N LEU A 211 -39.83 4.09 29.79
CA LEU A 211 -40.03 4.75 28.50
C LEU A 211 -40.28 6.25 28.67
N GLN A 212 -40.99 6.65 29.73
CA GLN A 212 -41.18 8.06 30.08
C GLN A 212 -39.84 8.74 30.41
N TYR A 213 -38.97 8.06 31.16
CA TYR A 213 -37.62 8.53 31.46
C TYR A 213 -36.81 8.79 30.18
N PHE A 214 -36.75 7.82 29.26
CA PHE A 214 -36.05 8.02 27.98
C PHE A 214 -36.69 9.08 27.09
N GLY A 215 -38.02 9.19 27.07
CA GLY A 215 -38.73 10.23 26.32
C GLY A 215 -38.31 11.64 26.77
N ILE A 216 -38.32 11.90 28.07
CA ILE A 216 -37.91 13.19 28.64
C ILE A 216 -36.43 13.48 28.33
N LEU A 217 -35.56 12.48 28.43
CA LEU A 217 -34.14 12.66 28.10
C LEU A 217 -33.91 12.96 26.62
N LEU A 218 -34.62 12.29 25.72
CA LEU A 218 -34.55 12.53 24.28
C LEU A 218 -35.00 13.95 23.91
N ASP A 219 -35.99 14.48 24.62
CA ASP A 219 -36.44 15.87 24.45
C ASP A 219 -35.39 16.87 24.92
N GLN A 220 -34.71 16.58 26.05
CA GLN A 220 -33.69 17.48 26.62
C GLN A 220 -32.35 17.44 25.90
N GLY A 221 -31.92 16.29 25.36
CA GLY A 221 -30.59 16.20 24.76
C GLY A 221 -30.19 14.83 24.23
N LYS A 222 -28.88 14.62 24.16
CA LYS A 222 -28.25 13.38 23.71
C LYS A 222 -28.17 12.38 24.87
N LEU A 223 -28.58 11.14 24.62
CA LEU A 223 -28.46 10.02 25.55
C LEU A 223 -26.99 9.60 25.71
N ASN A 224 -26.62 9.13 26.91
CA ASN A 224 -25.30 8.57 27.15
C ASN A 224 -25.20 7.11 26.68
N LYS A 225 -24.01 6.52 26.76
CA LYS A 225 -23.71 5.13 26.36
C LYS A 225 -24.70 4.12 26.97
N TYR A 226 -24.89 4.16 28.29
CA TYR A 226 -25.73 3.20 29.01
C TYR A 226 -27.21 3.38 28.67
N GLU A 227 -27.68 4.63 28.64
CA GLU A 227 -29.05 4.98 28.26
C GLU A 227 -29.36 4.54 26.82
N THR A 228 -28.42 4.75 25.92
CA THR A 228 -28.55 4.37 24.51
C THR A 228 -28.71 2.85 24.38
N LEU A 229 -27.89 2.06 25.06
CA LEU A 229 -27.96 0.60 25.01
C LEU A 229 -29.28 0.07 25.58
N GLU A 230 -29.70 0.57 26.74
CA GLU A 230 -30.95 0.14 27.38
C GLU A 230 -32.20 0.55 26.62
N LEU A 231 -32.16 1.70 25.91
CA LEU A 231 -33.24 2.08 24.99
C LEU A 231 -33.26 1.22 23.73
N CYS A 232 -32.10 0.92 23.14
CA CYS A 232 -32.03 0.25 21.84
C CYS A 232 -32.29 -1.25 21.91
N ARG A 233 -31.91 -1.94 22.99
CA ARG A 233 -32.16 -3.40 23.19
C ARG A 233 -33.63 -3.80 22.95
N PRO A 234 -34.63 -3.22 23.63
CA PRO A 234 -36.03 -3.60 23.43
C PRO A 234 -36.56 -3.19 22.05
N VAL A 235 -36.09 -2.06 21.50
CA VAL A 235 -36.51 -1.56 20.18
C VAL A 235 -36.06 -2.49 19.06
N LEU A 236 -34.82 -2.99 19.16
CA LEU A 236 -34.26 -3.98 18.23
C LEU A 236 -34.93 -5.35 18.37
N ALA A 237 -35.20 -5.80 19.60
CA ALA A 237 -35.93 -7.05 19.84
C ALA A 237 -37.36 -7.02 19.27
N GLN A 238 -38.00 -5.84 19.22
CA GLN A 238 -39.31 -5.64 18.60
C GLN A 238 -39.24 -5.39 17.08
N GLY A 239 -38.05 -5.39 16.48
CA GLY A 239 -37.87 -5.15 15.04
C GLY A 239 -38.15 -3.71 14.58
N ARG A 240 -38.27 -2.74 15.49
CA ARG A 240 -38.61 -1.33 15.19
C ARG A 240 -37.38 -0.50 14.79
N LYS A 241 -36.66 -0.95 13.77
CA LYS A 241 -35.40 -0.34 13.30
C LYS A 241 -35.54 1.11 12.80
N GLU A 242 -36.74 1.52 12.36
CA GLU A 242 -37.00 2.88 11.89
C GLU A 242 -36.79 3.94 13.00
N LEU A 243 -37.14 3.61 14.25
CA LEU A 243 -36.93 4.52 15.38
C LEU A 243 -35.46 4.73 15.67
N LEU A 244 -34.66 3.66 15.58
CA LEU A 244 -33.21 3.73 15.74
C LEU A 244 -32.59 4.65 14.67
N ASN A 245 -33.00 4.49 13.41
CA ASN A 245 -32.50 5.33 12.32
C ASN A 245 -32.87 6.80 12.52
N LYS A 246 -34.09 7.08 12.99
CA LYS A 246 -34.52 8.44 13.33
C LYS A 246 -33.64 9.05 14.43
N TRP A 247 -33.48 8.37 15.57
CA TRP A 247 -32.66 8.87 16.68
C TRP A 247 -31.18 9.01 16.33
N LEU A 248 -30.66 8.12 15.47
CA LEU A 248 -29.31 8.23 14.94
C LEU A 248 -29.18 9.48 14.07
N ASN A 249 -30.10 9.71 13.12
CA ASN A 249 -30.08 10.90 12.26
C ASN A 249 -30.21 12.21 13.04
N ASP A 250 -31.06 12.23 14.07
CA ASP A 250 -31.26 13.38 14.95
C ASP A 250 -30.10 13.59 15.96
N GLN A 251 -29.03 12.78 15.88
CA GLN A 251 -27.86 12.80 16.77
C GLN A 251 -28.21 12.65 18.27
N LYS A 252 -29.32 11.96 18.57
CA LYS A 252 -29.82 11.79 19.93
C LYS A 252 -29.16 10.66 20.71
N LEU A 253 -28.43 9.77 20.04
CA LEU A 253 -27.79 8.59 20.63
C LEU A 253 -26.28 8.75 20.74
N GLU A 254 -25.70 8.24 21.81
CA GLU A 254 -24.25 8.07 21.91
C GLU A 254 -23.82 6.80 21.19
N CYS A 255 -23.05 6.97 20.11
CA CYS A 255 -22.54 5.87 19.31
C CYS A 255 -21.33 5.25 19.99
N CYS A 256 -21.37 3.94 20.20
CA CYS A 256 -20.28 3.18 20.81
C CYS A 256 -20.16 1.79 20.17
N GLU A 257 -19.06 1.09 20.45
CA GLU A 257 -18.82 -0.26 19.93
C GLU A 257 -19.95 -1.24 20.27
N GLU A 258 -20.37 -1.28 21.53
CA GLU A 258 -21.43 -2.17 22.03
C GLU A 258 -22.76 -1.94 21.33
N LEU A 259 -23.08 -0.69 20.97
CA LEU A 259 -24.29 -0.37 20.21
C LEU A 259 -24.18 -0.86 18.77
N GLY A 260 -23.01 -0.68 18.13
CA GLY A 260 -22.76 -1.20 16.80
C GLY A 260 -22.89 -2.72 16.75
N ASP A 261 -22.29 -3.42 17.73
CA ASP A 261 -22.35 -4.88 17.86
C ASP A 261 -23.78 -5.38 18.08
N LEU A 262 -24.60 -4.63 18.82
CA LEU A 262 -26.02 -4.94 19.03
C LEU A 262 -26.84 -4.78 17.74
N VAL A 263 -26.52 -3.80 16.89
CA VAL A 263 -27.27 -3.49 15.67
C VAL A 263 -26.81 -4.35 14.48
N ARG A 264 -25.54 -4.74 14.44
CA ARG A 264 -24.91 -5.46 13.32
C ARG A 264 -25.65 -6.73 12.86
N PRO A 265 -26.17 -7.62 13.74
CA PRO A 265 -26.94 -8.79 13.31
C PRO A 265 -28.25 -8.46 12.60
N HIS A 266 -28.80 -7.26 12.83
CA HIS A 266 -30.07 -6.81 12.27
C HIS A 266 -29.89 -5.95 11.02
N ASP A 267 -28.89 -5.05 11.04
CA ASP A 267 -28.58 -4.16 9.92
C ASP A 267 -27.09 -3.75 9.92
N PRO A 268 -26.26 -4.36 9.06
CA PRO A 268 -24.84 -4.05 8.99
C PRO A 268 -24.55 -2.65 8.46
N THR A 269 -25.46 -2.03 7.70
CA THR A 269 -25.26 -0.68 7.15
C THR A 269 -25.44 0.39 8.21
N VAL A 270 -26.43 0.21 9.09
CA VAL A 270 -26.64 1.10 10.25
C VAL A 270 -25.54 0.90 11.28
N ALA A 271 -25.10 -0.35 11.51
CA ALA A 271 -23.97 -0.64 12.38
C ALA A 271 -22.68 0.08 11.94
N LEU A 272 -22.38 0.09 10.63
CA LEU A 272 -21.25 0.85 10.08
C LEU A 272 -21.35 2.35 10.41
N SER A 273 -22.53 2.96 10.27
CA SER A 273 -22.77 4.37 10.65
C SER A 273 -22.52 4.62 12.14
N ILE A 274 -22.91 3.66 13.00
CA ILE A 274 -22.67 3.73 14.43
C ILE A 274 -21.18 3.62 14.75
N TYR A 275 -20.45 2.65 14.20
CA TYR A 275 -19.01 2.52 14.45
C TYR A 275 -18.21 3.72 13.94
N LEU A 276 -18.61 4.31 12.80
CA LEU A 276 -18.00 5.54 12.27
C LEU A 276 -18.16 6.71 13.24
N ARG A 277 -19.37 6.91 13.78
CA ARG A 277 -19.67 7.98 14.75
C ARG A 277 -19.10 7.70 16.14
N GLY A 278 -18.96 6.44 16.51
CA GLY A 278 -18.37 5.98 17.77
C GLY A 278 -16.84 5.91 17.77
N ASN A 279 -16.20 6.26 16.65
CA ASN A 279 -14.75 6.22 16.47
C ASN A 279 -14.13 4.85 16.85
N VAL A 280 -14.64 3.77 16.23
CA VAL A 280 -14.17 2.39 16.47
C VAL A 280 -13.55 1.83 15.18
N PRO A 281 -12.26 2.13 14.88
CA PRO A 281 -11.71 1.90 13.54
C PRO A 281 -11.66 0.44 13.11
N HIS A 282 -11.32 -0.46 14.03
CA HIS A 282 -11.21 -1.89 13.73
C HIS A 282 -12.55 -2.52 13.27
N LYS A 283 -13.68 -2.14 13.90
CA LYS A 283 -15.02 -2.58 13.50
C LYS A 283 -15.49 -1.91 12.21
N VAL A 284 -15.12 -0.65 11.98
CA VAL A 284 -15.42 0.04 10.71
C VAL A 284 -14.76 -0.70 9.54
N VAL A 285 -13.47 -1.05 9.67
CA VAL A 285 -12.75 -1.83 8.65
C VAL A 285 -13.40 -3.19 8.44
N GLN A 286 -13.76 -3.90 9.50
CA GLN A 286 -14.48 -5.17 9.41
C GLN A 286 -15.82 -5.03 8.67
N CYS A 287 -16.61 -4.00 8.98
CA CYS A 287 -17.88 -3.74 8.30
C CYS A 287 -17.70 -3.35 6.83
N PHE A 288 -16.67 -2.57 6.48
CA PHE A 288 -16.35 -2.30 5.08
C PHE A 288 -15.98 -3.57 4.33
N ALA A 289 -15.21 -4.46 4.97
CA ALA A 289 -14.86 -5.74 4.38
C ALA A 289 -16.09 -6.64 4.15
N GLU A 290 -17.00 -6.70 5.11
CA GLU A 290 -18.25 -7.47 5.00
C GLU A 290 -19.24 -6.92 3.97
N THR A 291 -19.26 -5.60 3.81
CA THR A 291 -20.13 -4.93 2.83
C THR A 291 -19.50 -4.82 1.44
N GLY A 292 -18.27 -5.33 1.25
CA GLY A 292 -17.57 -5.32 -0.02
C GLY A 292 -17.03 -3.95 -0.47
N GLN A 293 -17.00 -2.96 0.42
CA GLN A 293 -16.57 -1.58 0.14
C GLN A 293 -15.08 -1.39 0.46
N PHE A 294 -14.24 -2.18 -0.22
CA PHE A 294 -12.80 -2.25 0.06
C PHE A 294 -12.05 -0.95 -0.29
N ASP A 295 -12.56 -0.20 -1.26
CA ASP A 295 -12.08 1.13 -1.67
C ASP A 295 -12.07 2.14 -0.51
N LYS A 296 -13.01 2.01 0.42
CA LYS A 296 -13.15 2.94 1.55
C LYS A 296 -12.26 2.61 2.74
N ILE A 297 -11.71 1.39 2.82
CA ILE A 297 -10.91 0.95 3.97
C ILE A 297 -9.66 1.82 4.12
N ILE A 298 -8.87 1.95 3.04
CA ILE A 298 -7.60 2.72 3.07
C ILE A 298 -7.88 4.21 3.27
N LEU A 299 -8.91 4.75 2.61
CA LEU A 299 -9.31 6.16 2.75
C LEU A 299 -9.72 6.49 4.20
N TYR A 300 -10.46 5.59 4.85
CA TYR A 300 -10.85 5.75 6.25
C TYR A 300 -9.66 5.61 7.20
N ALA A 301 -8.83 4.58 7.00
CA ALA A 301 -7.62 4.33 7.77
C ALA A 301 -6.71 5.56 7.83
N LYS A 302 -6.43 6.16 6.66
CA LYS A 302 -5.67 7.43 6.56
C LYS A 302 -6.34 8.59 7.31
N ARG A 303 -7.63 8.79 7.10
CA ARG A 303 -8.36 9.93 7.69
C ARG A 303 -8.34 9.91 9.23
N VAL A 304 -8.36 8.72 9.82
CA VAL A 304 -8.39 8.53 11.27
C VAL A 304 -6.99 8.28 11.85
N GLY A 305 -5.96 8.08 11.01
CA GLY A 305 -4.62 7.71 11.45
C GLY A 305 -4.57 6.31 12.08
N PHE A 306 -5.37 5.38 11.55
CA PHE A 306 -5.43 4.00 12.02
C PHE A 306 -4.77 3.07 10.98
N GLU A 307 -3.86 2.21 11.42
CA GLU A 307 -3.21 1.22 10.57
C GLU A 307 -3.82 -0.17 10.81
N PRO A 308 -4.76 -0.63 9.95
CA PRO A 308 -5.24 -2.00 10.00
C PRO A 308 -4.20 -3.00 9.46
N ASP A 309 -4.35 -4.27 9.81
CA ASP A 309 -3.65 -5.36 9.14
C ASP A 309 -4.18 -5.53 7.71
N TYR A 310 -3.61 -4.78 6.77
CA TYR A 310 -4.01 -4.79 5.37
C TYR A 310 -3.83 -6.16 4.71
N LEU A 311 -2.86 -6.95 5.14
CA LEU A 311 -2.61 -8.29 4.59
C LEU A 311 -3.70 -9.26 5.01
N PHE A 312 -4.14 -9.20 6.28
CA PHE A 312 -5.30 -9.95 6.74
C PHE A 312 -6.56 -9.58 5.92
N GLN A 313 -6.79 -8.28 5.69
CA GLN A 313 -7.92 -7.83 4.87
C GLN A 313 -7.83 -8.36 3.44
N LEU A 314 -6.65 -8.28 2.81
CA LEU A 314 -6.42 -8.80 1.46
C LEU A 314 -6.70 -10.31 1.39
N ARG A 315 -6.21 -11.10 2.35
CA ARG A 315 -6.50 -12.54 2.43
C ARG A 315 -7.99 -12.82 2.56
N GLN A 316 -8.70 -12.02 3.36
CA GLN A 316 -10.15 -12.15 3.51
C GLN A 316 -10.89 -11.87 2.19
N ILE A 317 -10.49 -10.82 1.46
CA ILE A 317 -11.04 -10.49 0.13
C ILE A 317 -10.81 -11.64 -0.84
N LEU A 318 -9.57 -12.13 -0.92
CA LEU A 318 -9.19 -13.19 -1.86
C LEU A 318 -9.91 -14.51 -1.55
N ARG A 319 -10.06 -14.87 -0.27
CA ARG A 319 -10.80 -16.07 0.16
C ARG A 319 -12.31 -15.98 -0.07
N SER A 320 -12.87 -14.76 -0.14
CA SER A 320 -14.29 -14.56 -0.45
C SER A 320 -14.64 -14.87 -1.92
N GLY A 321 -13.63 -15.12 -2.76
CA GLY A 321 -13.79 -15.38 -4.20
C GLY A 321 -13.79 -14.11 -5.07
N ASN A 322 -13.74 -12.92 -4.46
CA ASN A 322 -13.69 -11.66 -5.19
C ASN A 322 -12.24 -11.25 -5.55
N GLN A 323 -11.63 -12.00 -6.46
CA GLN A 323 -10.21 -11.83 -6.81
C GLN A 323 -9.91 -10.47 -7.47
N GLU A 324 -10.85 -9.92 -8.24
CA GLU A 324 -10.71 -8.61 -8.89
C GLU A 324 -10.70 -7.46 -7.86
N ALA A 325 -11.57 -7.54 -6.85
CA ALA A 325 -11.53 -6.60 -5.73
C ALA A 325 -10.22 -6.73 -4.93
N GLY A 326 -9.68 -7.93 -4.79
CA GLY A 326 -8.37 -8.17 -4.17
C GLY A 326 -7.24 -7.46 -4.93
N ALA A 327 -7.22 -7.56 -6.26
CA ALA A 327 -6.25 -6.85 -7.11
C ALA A 327 -6.36 -5.33 -6.98
N LYS A 328 -7.59 -4.79 -7.03
CA LYS A 328 -7.83 -3.35 -6.83
C LYS A 328 -7.38 -2.88 -5.45
N PHE A 329 -7.68 -3.64 -4.40
CA PHE A 329 -7.27 -3.33 -3.03
C PHE A 329 -5.74 -3.34 -2.88
N ALA A 330 -5.07 -4.36 -3.40
CA ALA A 330 -3.60 -4.43 -3.43
C ALA A 330 -2.98 -3.25 -4.19
N GLN A 331 -3.56 -2.85 -5.33
CA GLN A 331 -3.11 -1.68 -6.07
C GLN A 331 -3.26 -0.40 -5.25
N MET A 332 -4.39 -0.22 -4.55
CA MET A 332 -4.58 0.92 -3.65
C MET A 332 -3.55 0.92 -2.51
N MET A 333 -3.17 -0.25 -1.98
CA MET A 333 -2.14 -0.32 -0.92
C MET A 333 -0.77 0.21 -1.35
N VAL A 334 -0.48 0.19 -2.66
CA VAL A 334 0.76 0.74 -3.23
C VAL A 334 0.61 2.21 -3.60
N VAL A 335 -0.50 2.57 -4.27
CA VAL A 335 -0.77 3.93 -4.76
C VAL A 335 -1.01 4.90 -3.62
N GLU A 336 -1.75 4.48 -2.60
CA GLU A 336 -2.09 5.28 -1.44
C GLU A 336 -0.98 5.23 -0.37
N SER A 337 0.27 4.95 -0.74
CA SER A 337 1.40 5.04 0.19
C SER A 337 1.65 6.49 0.64
N GLU A 338 2.01 6.67 1.91
CA GLU A 338 2.61 7.91 2.40
C GLU A 338 4.14 7.79 2.25
N ASN A 339 4.81 8.84 1.74
CA ASN A 339 6.26 8.87 1.51
C ASN A 339 6.82 7.90 0.44
N GLY A 340 5.95 7.25 -0.34
CA GLY A 340 6.36 6.34 -1.41
C GLY A 340 6.71 4.92 -0.94
N GLU A 341 6.52 4.60 0.35
CA GLU A 341 6.62 3.25 0.87
C GLU A 341 5.26 2.54 0.87
N PRO A 342 5.11 1.38 0.21
CA PRO A 342 3.84 0.68 0.12
C PRO A 342 3.30 0.30 1.51
N LEU A 343 1.97 0.35 1.69
CA LEU A 343 1.32 0.09 2.98
C LEU A 343 1.53 -1.35 3.50
N ALA A 344 1.99 -2.26 2.64
CA ALA A 344 2.50 -3.56 3.03
C ALA A 344 3.61 -4.00 2.06
N ASP A 345 4.41 -4.96 2.52
CA ASP A 345 5.47 -5.54 1.71
C ASP A 345 4.92 -6.24 0.46
N LEU A 346 5.51 -5.91 -0.70
CA LEU A 346 5.07 -6.42 -2.01
C LEU A 346 5.20 -7.95 -2.12
N ASN A 347 6.22 -8.54 -1.50
CA ASN A 347 6.39 -9.99 -1.51
C ASN A 347 5.27 -10.68 -0.72
N GLN A 348 4.89 -10.13 0.44
CA GLN A 348 3.77 -10.63 1.24
C GLN A 348 2.42 -10.47 0.53
N ILE A 349 2.22 -9.38 -0.22
CA ILE A 349 1.03 -9.21 -1.07
C ILE A 349 0.98 -10.30 -2.14
N ILE A 350 2.08 -10.56 -2.85
CA ILE A 350 2.17 -11.64 -3.86
C ILE A 350 1.84 -12.99 -3.22
N ASP A 351 2.40 -13.28 -2.05
CA ASP A 351 2.12 -14.53 -1.33
C ASP A 351 0.64 -14.72 -1.01
N CYS A 352 -0.09 -13.64 -0.69
CA CYS A 352 -1.53 -13.70 -0.47
C CYS A 352 -2.30 -14.13 -1.75
N PHE A 353 -1.89 -13.64 -2.94
CA PHE A 353 -2.48 -14.10 -4.20
C PHE A 353 -2.12 -15.55 -4.53
N MET A 354 -0.89 -15.96 -4.22
CA MET A 354 -0.42 -17.33 -4.47
C MET A 354 -1.10 -18.36 -3.58
N GLU A 355 -1.41 -18.01 -2.32
CA GLU A 355 -2.17 -18.87 -1.38
C GLU A 355 -3.53 -19.30 -1.95
N VAL A 356 -4.19 -18.44 -2.73
CA VAL A 356 -5.49 -18.70 -3.37
C VAL A 356 -5.39 -19.06 -4.86
N GLN A 357 -4.16 -19.27 -5.38
CA GLN A 357 -3.88 -19.52 -6.80
C GLN A 357 -4.43 -18.46 -7.76
N ALA A 358 -4.57 -17.21 -7.31
CA ALA A 358 -5.07 -16.09 -8.11
C ALA A 358 -3.96 -15.44 -8.96
N VAL A 359 -3.38 -16.21 -9.88
CA VAL A 359 -2.22 -15.79 -10.68
C VAL A 359 -2.56 -14.66 -11.65
N GLN A 360 -3.67 -14.74 -12.40
CA GLN A 360 -4.01 -13.70 -13.38
C GLN A 360 -4.24 -12.31 -12.74
N PRO A 361 -5.01 -12.16 -11.64
CA PRO A 361 -5.14 -10.89 -10.94
C PRO A 361 -3.81 -10.39 -10.35
N CYS A 362 -2.98 -11.28 -9.82
CA CYS A 362 -1.64 -10.95 -9.33
C CYS A 362 -0.75 -10.40 -10.45
N THR A 363 -0.77 -11.03 -11.63
CA THR A 363 -0.06 -10.57 -12.82
C THR A 363 -0.51 -9.16 -13.21
N GLN A 364 -1.81 -8.89 -13.26
CA GLN A 364 -2.33 -7.56 -13.58
C GLN A 364 -1.86 -6.49 -12.57
N PHE A 365 -1.93 -6.82 -11.27
CA PHE A 365 -1.41 -5.95 -10.21
C PHE A 365 0.08 -5.65 -10.38
N LEU A 366 0.91 -6.67 -10.57
CA LEU A 366 2.36 -6.52 -10.71
C LEU A 366 2.76 -5.77 -11.98
N LEU A 367 2.04 -5.94 -13.09
CA LEU A 367 2.30 -5.19 -14.33
C LEU A 367 2.10 -3.68 -14.16
N GLU A 368 1.12 -3.26 -13.34
CA GLU A 368 0.91 -1.85 -13.01
C GLU A 368 1.98 -1.33 -12.04
N VAL A 369 2.35 -2.11 -11.03
CA VAL A 369 3.37 -1.71 -10.04
C VAL A 369 4.76 -1.60 -10.67
N LEU A 370 5.13 -2.53 -11.56
CA LEU A 370 6.47 -2.62 -12.15
C LEU A 370 6.66 -1.81 -13.43
N LYS A 371 5.66 -1.00 -13.84
CA LYS A 371 5.64 -0.27 -15.12
C LYS A 371 6.85 0.66 -15.35
N GLY A 372 7.56 1.03 -14.30
CA GLY A 372 8.76 1.87 -14.36
C GLY A 372 10.07 1.14 -14.71
N ASP A 373 10.07 -0.19 -14.83
CA ASP A 373 11.25 -1.04 -15.09
C ASP A 373 12.48 -0.64 -14.25
N LYS A 374 12.29 -0.49 -12.93
CA LYS A 374 13.37 -0.04 -12.05
C LYS A 374 14.33 -1.19 -11.70
N PRO A 375 15.65 -0.93 -11.62
CA PRO A 375 16.63 -1.94 -11.22
C PRO A 375 16.39 -2.53 -9.83
N GLU A 376 15.93 -1.71 -8.88
CA GLU A 376 15.66 -2.08 -7.49
C GLU A 376 14.53 -3.13 -7.38
N GLU A 377 13.62 -3.12 -8.36
CA GLU A 377 12.46 -4.00 -8.42
C GLU A 377 12.75 -5.30 -9.20
N GLY A 378 14.02 -5.55 -9.60
CA GLY A 378 14.40 -6.71 -10.42
C GLY A 378 14.03 -8.07 -9.81
N HIS A 379 14.03 -8.18 -8.48
CA HIS A 379 13.57 -9.38 -7.77
C HIS A 379 12.07 -9.63 -7.96
N LEU A 380 11.24 -8.57 -7.98
CA LEU A 380 9.80 -8.66 -8.24
C LEU A 380 9.51 -8.96 -9.71
N GLN A 381 10.29 -8.39 -10.62
CA GLN A 381 10.22 -8.73 -12.05
C GLN A 381 10.50 -10.23 -12.28
N THR A 382 11.52 -10.77 -11.59
CA THR A 382 11.82 -12.20 -11.61
C THR A 382 10.61 -12.99 -11.11
N ARG A 383 10.10 -12.69 -9.91
CA ARG A 383 8.96 -13.39 -9.31
C ARG A 383 7.69 -13.34 -10.16
N LEU A 384 7.40 -12.21 -10.82
CA LEU A 384 6.30 -12.08 -11.79
C LEU A 384 6.44 -13.11 -12.92
N LEU A 385 7.63 -13.19 -13.52
CA LEU A 385 7.91 -14.11 -14.62
C LEU A 385 7.88 -15.57 -14.14
N GLU A 386 8.43 -15.88 -12.96
CA GLU A 386 8.39 -17.24 -12.40
C GLU A 386 6.98 -17.74 -12.20
N MET A 387 6.13 -16.94 -11.55
CA MET A 387 4.73 -17.25 -11.31
C MET A 387 3.99 -17.53 -12.63
N ASN A 388 4.18 -16.68 -13.64
CA ASN A 388 3.54 -16.86 -14.94
C ASN A 388 4.12 -18.03 -15.73
N LEU A 389 5.43 -18.30 -15.68
CA LEU A 389 6.03 -19.45 -16.36
C LEU A 389 5.54 -20.79 -15.80
N LEU A 390 5.21 -20.85 -14.50
CA LEU A 390 4.66 -22.04 -13.88
C LEU A 390 3.16 -22.22 -14.13
N ALA A 391 2.38 -21.14 -14.10
CA ALA A 391 0.92 -21.24 -14.16
C ALA A 391 0.32 -20.91 -15.56
N ALA A 392 0.92 -19.97 -16.30
CA ALA A 392 0.43 -19.48 -17.58
C ALA A 392 1.59 -19.10 -18.54
N PRO A 393 2.32 -20.08 -19.12
CA PRO A 393 3.50 -19.83 -19.94
C PRO A 393 3.29 -18.85 -21.10
N GLN A 394 2.09 -18.84 -21.70
CA GLN A 394 1.74 -17.92 -22.79
C GLN A 394 1.77 -16.44 -22.37
N VAL A 395 1.37 -16.14 -21.13
CA VAL A 395 1.40 -14.77 -20.60
C VAL A 395 2.85 -14.34 -20.35
N ALA A 396 3.67 -15.25 -19.82
CA ALA A 396 5.10 -14.99 -19.65
C ALA A 396 5.80 -14.75 -21.00
N ASP A 397 5.49 -15.53 -22.05
CA ASP A 397 6.05 -15.29 -23.39
C ASP A 397 5.64 -13.93 -23.97
N ALA A 398 4.40 -13.50 -23.76
CA ALA A 398 3.94 -12.18 -24.18
C ALA A 398 4.69 -11.05 -23.44
N ILE A 399 4.87 -11.16 -22.12
CA ILE A 399 5.62 -10.18 -21.31
C ILE A 399 7.07 -10.07 -21.80
N LEU A 400 7.74 -11.22 -21.99
CA LEU A 400 9.12 -11.30 -22.49
C LEU A 400 9.23 -10.78 -23.93
N GLY A 401 8.29 -11.14 -24.80
CA GLY A 401 8.26 -10.73 -26.19
C GLY A 401 8.07 -9.22 -26.39
N ASN A 402 7.27 -8.59 -25.51
CA ASN A 402 7.07 -7.15 -25.50
C ASN A 402 8.21 -6.37 -24.86
N LYS A 403 9.24 -7.05 -24.31
CA LYS A 403 10.38 -6.43 -23.62
C LYS A 403 9.96 -5.44 -22.54
N MET A 404 8.96 -5.80 -21.74
CA MET A 404 8.41 -4.92 -20.72
C MET A 404 9.37 -4.69 -19.53
N PHE A 405 10.31 -5.58 -19.30
CA PHE A 405 11.22 -5.58 -18.15
C PHE A 405 12.64 -5.92 -18.57
N SER A 406 13.64 -5.41 -17.84
CA SER A 406 15.07 -5.56 -18.19
C SER A 406 15.95 -6.08 -17.06
N HIS A 407 15.49 -6.04 -15.81
CA HIS A 407 16.33 -6.21 -14.61
C HIS A 407 16.11 -7.53 -13.84
N TYR A 408 15.34 -8.46 -14.39
CA TYR A 408 15.10 -9.79 -13.79
C TYR A 408 16.29 -10.74 -13.93
N ASP A 409 16.33 -11.79 -13.10
CA ASP A 409 17.35 -12.85 -13.14
C ASP A 409 17.24 -13.68 -14.42
N ARG A 410 18.08 -13.34 -15.41
CA ARG A 410 18.06 -13.97 -16.73
C ARG A 410 18.39 -15.47 -16.67
N PRO A 411 19.43 -15.94 -15.94
CA PRO A 411 19.69 -17.37 -15.78
C PRO A 411 18.50 -18.17 -15.23
N GLN A 412 17.88 -17.69 -14.15
CA GLN A 412 16.75 -18.38 -13.51
C GLN A 412 15.53 -18.43 -14.42
N ILE A 413 15.18 -17.31 -15.06
CA ILE A 413 14.08 -17.25 -16.02
C ILE A 413 14.36 -18.12 -17.25
N GLY A 414 15.60 -18.18 -17.73
CA GLY A 414 16.00 -19.09 -18.82
C GLY A 414 15.70 -20.55 -18.50
N GLN A 415 16.05 -21.02 -17.31
CA GLN A 415 15.76 -22.40 -16.87
C GLN A 415 14.26 -22.68 -16.76
N LEU A 416 13.46 -21.70 -16.33
CA LEU A 416 12.01 -21.84 -16.24
C LEU A 416 11.34 -21.81 -17.63
N CYS A 417 11.84 -20.99 -18.56
CA CYS A 417 11.41 -21.02 -19.95
C CYS A 417 11.67 -22.39 -20.60
N GLU A 418 12.81 -23.02 -20.31
CA GLU A 418 13.13 -24.38 -20.76
C GLU A 418 12.10 -25.38 -20.23
N LYS A 419 11.82 -25.35 -18.92
CA LYS A 419 10.81 -26.23 -18.28
C LYS A 419 9.39 -26.00 -18.82
N ALA A 420 9.05 -24.75 -19.15
CA ALA A 420 7.74 -24.38 -19.69
C ALA A 420 7.59 -24.67 -21.20
N GLY A 421 8.63 -25.17 -21.87
CA GLY A 421 8.62 -25.48 -23.31
C GLY A 421 8.85 -24.27 -24.22
N LEU A 422 9.17 -23.09 -23.66
CA LEU A 422 9.49 -21.86 -24.38
C LEU A 422 10.99 -21.84 -24.76
N LEU A 423 11.42 -22.83 -25.53
CA LEU A 423 12.84 -23.07 -25.84
C LEU A 423 13.51 -21.88 -26.55
N GLN A 424 12.78 -21.17 -27.42
CA GLN A 424 13.30 -19.98 -28.09
C GLN A 424 13.63 -18.87 -27.08
N ARG A 425 12.77 -18.65 -26.08
CA ARG A 425 13.02 -17.67 -25.01
C ARG A 425 14.13 -18.13 -24.09
N ALA A 426 14.19 -19.41 -23.76
CA ALA A 426 15.26 -19.95 -22.93
C ALA A 426 16.65 -19.66 -23.55
N LEU A 427 16.80 -19.86 -24.86
CA LEU A 427 18.05 -19.57 -25.60
C LEU A 427 18.42 -18.08 -25.64
N GLU A 428 17.44 -17.17 -25.59
CA GLU A 428 17.70 -15.72 -25.51
C GLU A 428 18.27 -15.30 -24.14
N HIS A 429 18.12 -16.15 -23.11
CA HIS A 429 18.48 -15.85 -21.72
C HIS A 429 19.71 -16.60 -21.23
N PHE A 430 20.01 -17.78 -21.80
CA PHE A 430 21.21 -18.53 -21.44
C PHE A 430 22.48 -17.85 -21.95
N THR A 431 23.43 -17.67 -21.04
CA THR A 431 24.79 -17.19 -21.34
C THR A 431 25.83 -18.30 -21.16
N ASP A 432 25.49 -19.36 -20.42
CA ASP A 432 26.38 -20.51 -20.20
C ASP A 432 26.26 -21.55 -21.32
N LEU A 433 27.42 -21.98 -21.82
CA LEU A 433 27.60 -22.96 -22.87
C LEU A 433 26.97 -24.32 -22.52
N TYR A 434 26.94 -24.69 -21.23
CA TYR A 434 26.33 -25.96 -20.79
C TYR A 434 24.80 -25.95 -20.94
N ASP A 435 24.15 -24.87 -20.49
CA ASP A 435 22.69 -24.72 -20.60
C ASP A 435 22.26 -24.56 -22.05
N ILE A 436 23.02 -23.80 -22.87
CA ILE A 436 22.79 -23.72 -24.32
C ILE A 436 22.87 -25.11 -24.96
N LYS A 437 23.90 -25.91 -24.65
CA LYS A 437 24.03 -27.28 -25.16
C LYS A 437 22.86 -28.17 -24.73
N ARG A 438 22.44 -28.14 -23.46
CA ARG A 438 21.33 -28.96 -22.95
C ARG A 438 20.01 -28.63 -23.64
N THR A 439 19.67 -27.34 -23.70
CA THR A 439 18.41 -26.88 -24.31
C THR A 439 18.40 -27.15 -25.82
N VAL A 440 19.54 -27.01 -26.49
CA VAL A 440 19.70 -27.36 -27.92
C VAL A 440 19.52 -28.86 -28.15
N VAL A 441 20.02 -29.74 -27.27
CA VAL A 441 19.86 -31.20 -27.39
C VAL A 441 18.41 -31.65 -27.19
N HIS A 442 17.65 -30.98 -26.31
CA HIS A 442 16.20 -31.21 -26.17
C HIS A 442 15.37 -30.67 -27.34
N THR A 443 15.99 -29.85 -28.20
CA THR A 443 15.38 -29.40 -29.44
C THR A 443 15.68 -30.44 -30.52
N THR A 444 14.77 -31.38 -30.77
CA THR A 444 14.83 -32.29 -31.94
C THR A 444 14.85 -31.55 -33.29
N HIS A 445 14.75 -30.22 -33.26
CA HIS A 445 14.84 -29.30 -34.39
C HIS A 445 15.78 -28.12 -34.06
N PHE A 446 17.09 -28.33 -34.15
CA PHE A 446 18.03 -27.22 -34.24
C PHE A 446 17.67 -26.35 -35.46
N LYS A 447 17.29 -25.08 -35.23
CA LYS A 447 17.30 -24.03 -36.26
C LYS A 447 18.56 -23.19 -36.06
N PRO A 448 19.62 -23.38 -36.88
CA PRO A 448 20.82 -22.54 -36.85
C PRO A 448 20.52 -21.05 -37.12
N ASP A 449 19.31 -20.73 -37.57
CA ASP A 449 18.75 -19.38 -37.77
C ASP A 449 18.95 -18.44 -36.57
N ALA A 450 18.88 -18.96 -35.33
CA ALA A 450 18.89 -18.12 -34.14
C ALA A 450 20.29 -17.57 -33.82
N ALA A 451 21.34 -18.40 -33.90
CA ALA A 451 22.71 -18.02 -33.55
C ALA A 451 23.39 -17.15 -34.62
N THR A 452 22.98 -17.27 -35.88
CA THR A 452 23.48 -16.43 -36.97
C THR A 452 22.81 -15.06 -37.00
N ARG A 453 21.52 -14.96 -36.62
CA ARG A 453 20.80 -13.67 -36.53
C ARG A 453 21.26 -12.78 -35.38
N THR A 454 21.92 -13.33 -34.36
CA THR A 454 22.46 -12.58 -33.21
C THR A 454 23.89 -12.04 -33.43
N GLY A 455 24.50 -12.28 -34.60
CA GLY A 455 25.80 -11.69 -34.97
C GLY A 455 27.02 -12.33 -34.27
N GLN A 456 26.86 -13.45 -33.58
CA GLN A 456 27.93 -14.10 -32.81
C GLN A 456 28.74 -15.10 -33.65
N ILE A 457 29.41 -14.60 -34.70
CA ILE A 457 30.15 -15.42 -35.69
C ILE A 457 31.27 -16.26 -35.04
N LYS A 458 31.95 -15.74 -34.01
CA LYS A 458 33.02 -16.46 -33.29
C LYS A 458 32.52 -17.68 -32.52
N GLU A 459 31.28 -17.61 -32.01
CA GLU A 459 30.69 -18.72 -31.26
C GLU A 459 30.20 -19.82 -32.19
N VAL A 460 29.67 -19.43 -33.37
CA VAL A 460 29.36 -20.38 -34.45
C VAL A 460 30.61 -21.16 -34.89
N GLU A 461 31.75 -20.48 -35.06
CA GLU A 461 33.03 -21.15 -35.36
C GLU A 461 33.42 -22.17 -34.29
N ARG A 462 33.30 -21.79 -33.02
CA ARG A 462 33.65 -22.65 -31.87
C ARG A 462 32.75 -23.88 -31.79
N ILE A 463 31.44 -23.70 -32.00
CA ILE A 463 30.46 -24.79 -32.00
C ILE A 463 30.74 -25.78 -33.13
N CYS A 464 31.02 -25.29 -34.34
CA CYS A 464 31.40 -26.15 -35.47
C CYS A 464 32.70 -26.92 -35.22
N ARG A 465 33.64 -26.35 -34.46
CA ARG A 465 34.91 -26.99 -34.13
C ARG A 465 34.79 -28.02 -33.00
N GLU A 466 34.03 -27.72 -31.96
CA GLU A 466 34.04 -28.48 -30.69
C GLU A 466 32.84 -29.42 -30.52
N SER A 467 31.74 -29.23 -31.26
CA SER A 467 30.51 -30.00 -31.08
C SER A 467 30.39 -31.17 -32.07
N ASN A 468 29.74 -32.25 -31.63
CA ASN A 468 29.37 -33.42 -32.46
C ASN A 468 27.84 -33.60 -32.58
N CYS A 469 27.04 -32.69 -32.02
CA CYS A 469 25.59 -32.89 -31.84
C CYS A 469 24.72 -32.20 -32.90
N TYR A 470 25.26 -31.92 -34.09
CA TYR A 470 24.51 -31.30 -35.20
C TYR A 470 24.51 -32.18 -36.45
N ASP A 471 23.47 -32.05 -37.26
CA ASP A 471 23.38 -32.69 -38.57
C ASP A 471 24.30 -31.96 -39.57
N ALA A 472 25.37 -32.63 -40.00
CA ALA A 472 26.42 -32.04 -40.80
C ALA A 472 25.93 -31.55 -42.18
N GLU A 473 24.97 -32.25 -42.81
CA GLU A 473 24.45 -31.86 -44.12
C GLU A 473 23.54 -30.64 -44.03
N ARG A 474 22.66 -30.61 -43.02
CA ARG A 474 21.79 -29.46 -42.79
C ARG A 474 22.58 -28.21 -42.44
N VAL A 475 23.58 -28.32 -41.56
CA VAL A 475 24.44 -27.19 -41.19
C VAL A 475 25.27 -26.71 -42.39
N LYS A 476 25.82 -27.62 -43.21
CA LYS A 476 26.51 -27.28 -44.46
C LYS A 476 25.61 -26.45 -45.38
N ASN A 477 24.39 -26.93 -45.66
CA ASN A 477 23.47 -26.25 -46.58
C ASN A 477 23.04 -24.88 -46.05
N PHE A 478 22.78 -24.78 -44.75
CA PHE A 478 22.47 -23.52 -44.10
C PHE A 478 23.63 -22.50 -44.20
N LEU A 479 24.86 -22.92 -43.88
CA LEU A 479 26.03 -22.03 -43.96
C LEU A 479 26.29 -21.56 -45.40
N LYS A 480 25.98 -22.39 -46.41
CA LYS A 480 26.01 -22.01 -47.83
C LYS A 480 24.96 -20.95 -48.18
N GLU A 481 23.78 -21.01 -47.60
CA GLU A 481 22.70 -20.02 -47.79
C GLU A 481 22.99 -18.71 -47.04
N ALA A 482 23.57 -18.79 -45.85
CA ALA A 482 23.81 -17.65 -44.97
C ALA A 482 24.86 -16.66 -45.50
N LYS A 483 25.70 -17.06 -46.47
CA LYS A 483 26.72 -16.20 -47.13
C LYS A 483 27.52 -15.35 -46.14
N LEU A 484 28.06 -15.99 -45.10
CA LEU A 484 28.81 -15.31 -44.05
C LEU A 484 30.03 -14.54 -44.61
N ALA A 485 30.40 -13.43 -43.97
CA ALA A 485 31.59 -12.67 -44.36
C ALA A 485 32.89 -13.47 -44.17
N ASP A 486 32.93 -14.32 -43.14
CA ASP A 486 34.00 -15.30 -42.90
C ASP A 486 33.47 -16.71 -43.17
N GLN A 487 34.15 -17.43 -44.05
CA GLN A 487 33.77 -18.78 -44.50
C GLN A 487 34.43 -19.87 -43.65
N LEU A 488 35.24 -19.52 -42.65
CA LEU A 488 35.94 -20.47 -41.78
C LEU A 488 35.01 -21.49 -41.07
N PRO A 489 33.81 -21.11 -40.56
CA PRO A 489 32.89 -22.09 -39.96
C PRO A 489 32.45 -23.16 -40.94
N LEU A 490 32.15 -22.79 -42.20
CA LEU A 490 31.78 -23.73 -43.26
C LEU A 490 32.95 -24.66 -43.60
N ILE A 491 34.17 -24.12 -43.66
CA ILE A 491 35.39 -24.88 -43.92
C ILE A 491 35.62 -25.96 -42.84
N ILE A 492 35.45 -25.60 -41.56
CA ILE A 492 35.65 -26.53 -40.43
C ILE A 492 34.64 -27.67 -40.47
N VAL A 493 33.35 -27.37 -40.72
CA VAL A 493 32.31 -28.42 -40.82
C VAL A 493 32.60 -29.37 -41.97
N CYS A 494 32.99 -28.84 -43.13
CA CYS A 494 33.27 -29.66 -44.31
C CYS A 494 34.53 -30.53 -44.14
N ASP A 495 35.59 -30.05 -43.50
CA ASP A 495 36.81 -30.84 -43.25
C ASP A 495 36.58 -31.97 -42.23
N ARG A 496 35.84 -31.69 -41.14
CA ARG A 496 35.56 -32.68 -40.08
C ARG A 496 34.68 -33.84 -40.53
N HIS A 497 33.83 -33.62 -41.53
CA HIS A 497 32.85 -34.60 -42.01
C HIS A 497 33.16 -35.10 -43.43
N ASP A 498 34.40 -34.97 -43.89
CA ASP A 498 34.88 -35.46 -45.21
C ASP A 498 34.10 -34.91 -46.43
N MET A 499 33.46 -33.74 -46.30
CA MET A 499 32.71 -33.06 -47.37
C MET A 499 33.56 -31.98 -48.08
N VAL A 500 34.86 -32.23 -48.23
CA VAL A 500 35.83 -31.25 -48.77
C VAL A 500 35.58 -30.97 -50.25
N HIS A 501 35.20 -31.98 -51.04
CA HIS A 501 34.91 -31.80 -52.47
C HIS A 501 33.74 -30.82 -52.69
N ASP A 502 32.62 -31.01 -51.99
CA ASP A 502 31.44 -30.12 -52.02
C ASP A 502 31.73 -28.68 -51.58
N LEU A 503 32.69 -28.50 -50.67
CA LEU A 503 33.16 -27.20 -50.20
C LEU A 503 33.89 -26.46 -51.33
N VAL A 504 34.83 -27.14 -52.00
CA VAL A 504 35.63 -26.58 -53.09
C VAL A 504 34.73 -26.15 -54.25
N LEU A 505 33.78 -27.00 -54.64
CA LEU A 505 32.79 -26.66 -55.67
C LEU A 505 32.00 -25.39 -55.32
N TYR A 506 31.57 -25.27 -54.06
CA TYR A 506 30.81 -24.11 -53.60
C TYR A 506 31.66 -22.83 -53.56
N LEU A 507 32.85 -22.89 -52.96
CA LEU A 507 33.74 -21.73 -52.83
C LEU A 507 34.17 -21.23 -54.21
N TYR A 508 34.46 -22.13 -55.16
CA TYR A 508 34.84 -21.74 -56.51
C TYR A 508 33.68 -21.09 -57.29
N ARG A 509 32.48 -21.71 -57.27
CA ARG A 509 31.28 -21.14 -57.93
C ARG A 509 30.88 -19.76 -57.42
N ASN A 510 31.18 -19.46 -56.15
CA ASN A 510 30.89 -18.15 -55.54
C ASN A 510 32.07 -17.16 -55.59
N GLN A 511 33.12 -17.44 -56.37
CA GLN A 511 34.31 -16.58 -56.53
C GLN A 511 35.11 -16.36 -55.22
N LEU A 512 35.04 -17.30 -54.27
CA LEU A 512 35.70 -17.24 -52.96
C LEU A 512 37.05 -17.99 -52.94
N GLN A 513 37.86 -17.83 -53.99
CA GLN A 513 39.11 -18.59 -54.19
C GLN A 513 40.14 -18.37 -53.07
N LYS A 514 40.20 -17.16 -52.50
CA LYS A 514 41.06 -16.83 -51.35
C LYS A 514 40.82 -17.76 -50.15
N TYR A 515 39.58 -18.23 -49.94
CA TYR A 515 39.25 -19.13 -48.84
C TYR A 515 39.68 -20.57 -49.10
N ILE A 516 39.80 -20.97 -50.38
CA ILE A 516 40.38 -22.27 -50.77
C ILE A 516 41.88 -22.29 -50.44
N GLU A 517 42.60 -21.21 -50.74
CA GLU A 517 44.00 -21.06 -50.35
C GLU A 517 44.16 -21.08 -48.82
N VAL A 518 43.32 -20.34 -48.09
CA VAL A 518 43.34 -20.32 -46.62
C VAL A 518 43.06 -21.70 -46.03
N PHE A 519 42.12 -22.46 -46.59
CA PHE A 519 41.82 -23.82 -46.14
C PHE A 519 43.07 -24.70 -46.19
N VAL A 520 43.74 -24.76 -47.33
CA VAL A 520 44.91 -25.63 -47.50
C VAL A 520 46.13 -25.11 -46.74
N GLN A 521 46.35 -23.79 -46.69
CA GLN A 521 47.54 -23.21 -46.05
C GLN A 521 47.43 -23.16 -44.53
N LYS A 522 46.25 -22.87 -43.96
CA LYS A 522 46.08 -22.58 -42.53
C LYS A 522 45.27 -23.63 -41.78
N VAL A 523 44.36 -24.34 -42.43
CA VAL A 523 43.46 -25.28 -41.74
C VAL A 523 43.97 -26.70 -41.85
N ASN A 524 44.08 -27.24 -43.07
CA ASN A 524 44.48 -28.62 -43.27
C ASN A 524 45.18 -28.82 -44.63
N ALA A 525 46.51 -28.78 -44.62
CA ALA A 525 47.32 -28.99 -45.82
C ALA A 525 47.22 -30.42 -46.38
N ALA A 526 46.91 -31.42 -45.54
CA ALA A 526 46.82 -32.81 -45.98
C ALA A 526 45.68 -33.04 -46.98
N ARG A 527 44.68 -32.15 -47.02
CA ARG A 527 43.55 -32.23 -47.97
C ARG A 527 43.86 -31.63 -49.35
N LEU A 528 45.08 -31.14 -49.59
CA LEU A 528 45.48 -30.59 -50.89
C LEU A 528 45.15 -31.51 -52.08
N PRO A 529 45.38 -32.84 -52.04
CA PRO A 529 45.04 -33.75 -53.15
C PRO A 529 43.58 -33.66 -53.58
N ILE A 530 42.66 -33.76 -52.61
CA ILE A 530 41.21 -33.70 -52.82
C ILE A 530 40.79 -32.31 -53.31
N VAL A 531 41.42 -31.26 -52.79
CA VAL A 531 41.14 -29.87 -53.21
C VAL A 531 41.58 -29.64 -54.66
N VAL A 532 42.77 -30.11 -55.05
CA VAL A 532 43.26 -30.05 -56.43
C VAL A 532 42.33 -30.84 -57.35
N GLY A 533 41.90 -32.04 -56.94
CA GLY A 533 40.91 -32.81 -57.67
C GLY A 533 39.61 -32.05 -57.90
N GLY A 534 39.06 -31.43 -56.84
CA GLY A 534 37.86 -30.60 -56.94
C GLY A 534 38.02 -29.35 -57.80
N LEU A 535 39.20 -28.72 -57.80
CA LEU A 535 39.51 -27.58 -58.66
C LEU A 535 39.63 -27.97 -60.14
N LEU A 536 40.16 -29.17 -60.42
CA LEU A 536 40.22 -29.71 -61.78
C LEU A 536 38.82 -30.04 -62.31
N ASP A 537 37.91 -30.52 -61.46
CA ASP A 537 36.52 -30.83 -61.85
C ASP A 537 35.68 -29.58 -62.19
N VAL A 538 36.14 -28.38 -61.83
CA VAL A 538 35.48 -27.09 -62.14
C VAL A 538 36.22 -26.26 -63.18
N ASP A 539 37.13 -26.89 -63.94
CA ASP A 539 37.94 -26.24 -64.97
C ASP A 539 38.69 -25.00 -64.46
N CYS A 540 39.23 -25.07 -63.23
CA CYS A 540 40.09 -24.01 -62.70
C CYS A 540 41.35 -23.84 -63.56
N SER A 541 41.82 -22.59 -63.70
CA SER A 541 43.03 -22.29 -64.48
C SER A 541 44.24 -23.07 -63.94
N GLU A 542 45.00 -23.69 -64.83
CA GLU A 542 46.18 -24.49 -64.44
C GLU A 542 47.19 -23.67 -63.63
N ASP A 543 47.34 -22.38 -63.94
CA ASP A 543 48.26 -21.49 -63.21
C ASP A 543 47.83 -21.27 -61.76
N ALA A 544 46.52 -21.16 -61.49
CA ALA A 544 46.03 -21.06 -60.11
C ALA A 544 46.27 -22.35 -59.32
N ILE A 545 46.11 -23.52 -59.96
CA ILE A 545 46.39 -24.81 -59.32
C ILE A 545 47.89 -24.95 -59.04
N LYS A 546 48.76 -24.59 -60.00
CA LYS A 546 50.23 -24.58 -59.82
C LYS A 546 50.63 -23.67 -58.67
N GLN A 547 50.08 -22.45 -58.61
CA GLN A 547 50.33 -21.50 -57.52
C GLN A 547 49.85 -22.04 -56.17
N LEU A 548 48.67 -22.68 -56.11
CA LEU A 548 48.17 -23.28 -54.88
C LEU A 548 49.10 -24.38 -54.36
N ILE A 549 49.59 -25.26 -55.24
CA ILE A 549 50.51 -26.34 -54.88
C ILE A 549 51.85 -25.77 -54.41
N LEU A 550 52.43 -24.79 -55.14
CA LEU A 550 53.68 -24.11 -54.78
C LEU A 550 53.59 -23.39 -53.43
N ASN A 551 52.46 -22.73 -53.16
CA ASN A 551 52.26 -21.94 -51.95
C ASN A 551 51.88 -22.80 -50.72
N THR A 552 51.57 -24.07 -50.90
CA THR A 552 51.24 -24.99 -49.81
C THR A 552 52.52 -25.54 -49.18
N ARG A 553 52.89 -25.03 -48.00
CA ARG A 553 54.09 -25.45 -47.25
C ARG A 553 53.85 -26.62 -46.28
N GLY A 554 52.62 -27.10 -46.15
CA GLY A 554 52.27 -28.19 -45.24
C GLY A 554 52.57 -29.57 -45.82
N LYS A 555 52.56 -30.61 -44.96
CA LYS A 555 52.74 -32.00 -45.40
C LYS A 555 51.44 -32.54 -46.00
N PHE A 556 51.51 -33.11 -47.19
CA PHE A 556 50.43 -33.81 -47.87
C PHE A 556 50.98 -35.01 -48.64
N ASP A 557 50.11 -35.97 -48.97
CA ASP A 557 50.49 -37.18 -49.68
C ASP A 557 50.67 -36.88 -51.19
N ILE A 558 51.86 -37.19 -51.70
CA ILE A 558 52.23 -36.94 -53.10
C ILE A 558 51.61 -38.01 -54.00
N ASP A 559 51.53 -39.26 -53.54
CA ASP A 559 50.93 -40.35 -54.32
C ASP A 559 49.42 -40.08 -54.50
N GLU A 560 48.75 -39.57 -53.47
CA GLU A 560 47.33 -39.17 -53.56
C GLU A 560 47.13 -37.97 -54.50
N LEU A 561 48.02 -36.97 -54.45
CA LEU A 561 47.97 -35.81 -55.37
C LEU A 561 48.16 -36.26 -56.83
N VAL A 562 49.15 -37.11 -57.08
CA VAL A 562 49.44 -37.65 -58.41
C VAL A 562 48.26 -38.47 -58.90
N ALA A 563 47.67 -39.33 -58.06
CA ALA A 563 46.50 -40.12 -58.42
C ALA A 563 45.28 -39.25 -58.78
N GLU A 564 44.99 -38.20 -58.01
CA GLU A 564 43.88 -37.28 -58.30
C GLU A 564 44.08 -36.51 -59.63
N VAL A 565 45.31 -36.14 -59.96
CA VAL A 565 45.64 -35.45 -61.23
C VAL A 565 45.69 -36.44 -62.41
N GLU A 566 46.20 -37.64 -62.19
CA GLU A 566 46.27 -38.76 -63.17
C GLU A 566 44.89 -39.23 -63.58
N LYS A 567 43.99 -39.42 -62.61
CA LYS A 567 42.58 -39.78 -62.86
C LYS A 567 41.86 -38.82 -63.82
N ARG A 568 42.33 -37.57 -63.91
CA ARG A 568 41.77 -36.52 -64.76
C ARG A 568 42.59 -36.25 -66.02
N ASN A 569 43.59 -37.09 -66.32
CA ASN A 569 44.49 -36.96 -67.48
C ASN A 569 45.20 -35.58 -67.55
N ARG A 570 45.63 -35.05 -66.40
CA ARG A 570 46.30 -33.74 -66.29
C ARG A 570 47.69 -33.82 -65.64
N LEU A 571 48.36 -34.99 -65.67
CA LEU A 571 49.67 -35.24 -65.05
C LEU A 571 50.74 -34.20 -65.40
N LYS A 572 50.73 -33.68 -66.63
CA LYS A 572 51.66 -32.63 -67.10
C LYS A 572 51.60 -31.34 -66.27
N LEU A 573 50.53 -31.09 -65.52
CA LEU A 573 50.39 -29.92 -64.65
C LEU A 573 51.42 -29.92 -63.51
N LEU A 574 51.82 -31.10 -63.03
CA LEU A 574 52.74 -31.27 -61.91
C LEU A 574 54.22 -31.23 -62.32
N SER A 575 54.55 -31.24 -63.62
CA SER A 575 55.93 -31.40 -64.12
C SER A 575 56.90 -30.41 -63.50
N HIS A 576 56.61 -29.12 -63.60
CA HIS A 576 57.49 -28.06 -63.11
C HIS A 576 57.69 -28.12 -61.58
N TRP A 577 56.63 -28.48 -60.84
CA TRP A 577 56.69 -28.62 -59.39
C TRP A 577 57.52 -29.84 -58.98
N LEU A 578 57.33 -30.99 -59.64
CA LEU A 578 58.11 -32.21 -59.40
C LEU A 578 59.58 -32.01 -59.79
N GLU A 579 59.88 -31.27 -60.87
CA GLU A 579 61.25 -30.99 -61.33
C GLU A 579 62.00 -30.13 -60.32
N SER A 580 61.35 -29.09 -59.79
CA SER A 580 61.90 -28.27 -58.70
C SER A 580 62.21 -29.13 -57.48
N ARG A 581 61.33 -30.06 -57.11
CA ARG A 581 61.55 -30.94 -55.96
C ARG A 581 62.72 -31.90 -56.14
N VAL A 582 62.92 -32.43 -57.35
CA VAL A 582 64.08 -33.27 -57.68
C VAL A 582 65.36 -32.44 -57.66
N GLN A 583 65.34 -31.21 -58.17
CA GLN A 583 66.48 -30.28 -58.07
C GLN A 583 66.83 -29.91 -56.63
N ASP A 584 65.82 -29.79 -55.77
CA ASP A 584 65.97 -29.56 -54.33
C ASP A 584 66.44 -30.81 -53.55
N GLY A 585 66.69 -31.92 -54.25
CA GLY A 585 67.27 -33.15 -53.68
C GLY A 585 66.28 -34.10 -53.04
N ALA A 586 64.98 -34.03 -53.38
CA ALA A 586 64.00 -35.01 -52.94
C ALA A 586 64.39 -36.43 -53.42
N THR A 587 64.26 -37.43 -52.56
CA THR A 587 64.58 -38.85 -52.86
C THR A 587 63.38 -39.78 -52.70
N ASP A 588 62.17 -39.25 -52.52
CA ASP A 588 60.96 -40.05 -52.35
C ASP A 588 60.53 -40.71 -53.66
N ALA A 589 60.04 -41.95 -53.56
CA ALA A 589 59.64 -42.74 -54.73
C ALA A 589 58.44 -42.13 -55.45
N ALA A 590 57.49 -41.51 -54.73
CA ALA A 590 56.29 -40.89 -55.29
C ALA A 590 56.61 -39.81 -56.33
N THR A 591 57.51 -38.88 -55.99
CA THR A 591 57.96 -37.80 -56.90
C THR A 591 58.63 -38.38 -58.15
N HIS A 592 59.47 -39.40 -57.99
CA HIS A 592 60.20 -40.02 -59.08
C HIS A 592 59.33 -40.90 -59.99
N ASN A 593 58.37 -41.60 -59.41
CA ASN A 593 57.37 -42.39 -60.14
C ASN A 593 56.52 -41.47 -61.03
N ALA A 594 56.01 -40.38 -60.46
CA ALA A 594 55.22 -39.40 -61.19
C ALA A 594 56.03 -38.75 -62.32
N MET A 595 57.30 -38.40 -62.06
CA MET A 595 58.19 -37.84 -63.07
C MET A 595 58.49 -38.83 -64.20
N ALA A 596 58.74 -40.11 -63.88
CA ALA A 596 58.95 -41.15 -64.87
C ALA A 596 57.72 -41.30 -65.79
N LYS A 597 56.51 -41.36 -65.20
CA LYS A 597 55.25 -41.40 -65.95
C LYS A 597 55.12 -40.20 -66.88
N ILE A 598 55.39 -38.98 -66.41
CA ILE A 598 55.32 -37.76 -67.21
C ILE A 598 56.33 -37.78 -68.37
N TYR A 599 57.58 -38.20 -68.14
CA TYR A 599 58.60 -38.25 -69.20
C TYR A 599 58.35 -39.35 -70.23
N ILE A 600 57.75 -40.48 -69.82
CA ILE A 600 57.28 -41.52 -70.73
C ILE A 600 56.12 -40.97 -71.58
N ASP A 601 55.09 -40.38 -70.97
CA ASP A 601 53.92 -39.84 -71.66
C ASP A 601 54.26 -38.65 -72.58
N ALA A 602 55.26 -37.84 -72.21
CA ALA A 602 55.72 -36.70 -73.00
C ALA A 602 56.80 -37.09 -74.04
N ASN A 603 57.24 -38.35 -74.08
CA ASN A 603 58.37 -38.84 -74.88
C ASN A 603 59.64 -37.98 -74.74
N ASN A 604 59.93 -37.52 -73.52
CA ASN A 604 61.05 -36.63 -73.23
C ASN A 604 62.21 -37.42 -72.61
N ASN A 605 63.02 -38.06 -73.47
CA ASN A 605 64.19 -38.86 -73.11
C ASN A 605 63.99 -39.83 -71.91
N PRO A 606 62.93 -40.68 -71.92
CA PRO A 606 62.61 -41.55 -70.79
C PRO A 606 63.73 -42.58 -70.48
N ASP A 607 64.45 -43.08 -71.50
CA ASP A 607 65.56 -44.04 -71.30
C ASP A 607 66.68 -43.45 -70.43
N ARG A 608 67.01 -42.17 -70.60
CA ARG A 608 68.02 -41.49 -69.78
C ARG A 608 67.56 -41.36 -68.33
N PHE A 609 66.30 -40.94 -68.12
CA PHE A 609 65.74 -40.78 -66.79
C PHE A 609 65.69 -42.12 -66.02
N LEU A 610 65.25 -43.20 -66.67
CA LEU A 610 65.15 -44.53 -66.05
C LEU A 610 66.51 -45.16 -65.76
N ARG A 611 67.57 -44.81 -66.51
CA ARG A 611 68.93 -45.31 -66.24
C ARG A 611 69.67 -44.51 -65.17
N GLU A 612 69.50 -43.19 -65.16
CA GLU A 612 70.26 -42.29 -64.28
C GLU A 612 69.61 -42.12 -62.91
N ASN A 613 68.30 -42.37 -62.78
CA ASN A 613 67.57 -42.14 -61.54
C ASN A 613 67.41 -43.43 -60.69
N PRO A 614 68.00 -43.52 -59.49
CA PRO A 614 67.89 -44.72 -58.65
C PRO A 614 66.66 -44.73 -57.71
N TYR A 615 65.84 -43.67 -57.70
CA TYR A 615 64.83 -43.45 -56.66
C TYR A 615 63.39 -43.79 -57.06
N TYR A 616 63.13 -44.16 -58.32
CA TYR A 616 61.80 -44.60 -58.76
C TYR A 616 61.56 -46.09 -58.46
N ASP A 617 60.30 -46.46 -58.22
CA ASP A 617 59.85 -47.86 -58.10
C ASP A 617 59.56 -48.44 -59.49
N SER A 618 60.40 -49.36 -59.93
CA SER A 618 60.28 -50.04 -61.22
C SER A 618 58.96 -50.80 -61.40
N ARG A 619 58.31 -51.24 -60.32
CA ARG A 619 57.01 -51.93 -60.37
C ARG A 619 55.85 -50.99 -60.64
N VAL A 620 55.95 -49.73 -60.19
CA VAL A 620 54.90 -48.72 -60.38
C VAL A 620 55.01 -48.10 -61.77
N VAL A 621 56.24 -47.82 -62.23
CA VAL A 621 56.51 -47.22 -63.55
C VAL A 621 56.36 -48.22 -64.69
N GLY A 622 56.60 -49.52 -64.44
CA GLY A 622 56.47 -50.58 -65.45
C GLY A 622 55.04 -51.10 -65.68
N LYS A 623 54.06 -50.65 -64.88
CA LYS A 623 52.63 -50.87 -65.13
C LYS A 623 52.11 -49.83 -66.10
#